data_AF-A0A8D8Y322-F1
#
_entry.id   AF-A0A8D8Y322-F1
#
_cell.length_a   1.000
_cell.length_b   1.000
_cell.length_c   1.000
_cell.angle_alpha   90.00
_cell.angle_beta   90.00
_cell.angle_gamma   90.00
#
_symmetry.space_group_name_H-M   'P 1'
#
loop_
_entity.id
_entity.type
_entity.pdbx_description
1 polymer ?
#
loop_
_entity_poly.entity_id
_entity_poly.type
_entity_poly.pdbx_seq_one_letter_code
_entity_poly.pdbx_strand_id
1 'polypeptide(L)'
;MDVNNVLSCMILGFKDGKFCDCYVDACRCGENFKEYEWVWDTNSSNPETIVLSCQNRETLFHPRTSYGTAAIRGTSPFQKGHVYYWEIKMLTFLRGTDIVVGVGTEHATMSSDKYCSLIGSTADSWGYSFQGKCYHNGEERNYGSNFTQGSIVGVKLDMWSGDLEFYLNRKPLGVAFKHLNQYSNLYPMVCSSMANCSVRMIHSTSHPVDLMYHCLSPLRDQYQLTRDQLSGIPALKQFLKTSWWTFSDEEALYPDGNGSRKKQYHWSLPSRPQGVCHRLSNERTVRQDVVRWGDRRL
;
A
#
# COMPACT_ATOMS: atom_id res chain seq x y z
N MET A 1 -32.49 13.07 13.87
CA MET A 1 -31.95 11.85 14.50
C MET A 1 -32.53 10.69 13.73
N ASP A 2 -31.69 9.92 13.05
CA ASP A 2 -32.06 8.56 12.65
C ASP A 2 -30.82 7.68 12.84
N VAL A 3 -30.84 6.95 13.95
CA VAL A 3 -29.68 6.26 14.54
C VAL A 3 -29.54 4.84 13.98
N ASN A 4 -30.30 4.50 12.94
CA ASN A 4 -30.51 3.12 12.51
C ASN A 4 -29.77 2.70 11.22
N ASN A 5 -28.93 3.57 10.62
CA ASN A 5 -28.20 3.22 9.39
C ASN A 5 -26.73 2.84 9.60
N VAL A 6 -26.28 2.70 10.86
CA VAL A 6 -24.88 2.36 11.19
C VAL A 6 -24.71 0.85 11.50
N LEU A 7 -25.80 0.13 11.76
CA LEU A 7 -25.74 -1.24 12.31
C LEU A 7 -25.72 -2.39 11.29
N SER A 8 -25.83 -2.13 9.97
CA SER A 8 -25.74 -3.20 8.97
C SER A 8 -24.31 -3.50 8.48
N CYS A 9 -23.29 -2.79 9.00
CA CYS A 9 -21.90 -2.95 8.54
C CYS A 9 -21.08 -3.97 9.35
N MET A 10 -21.64 -4.59 10.39
CA MET A 10 -20.86 -5.34 11.39
C MET A 10 -20.85 -6.87 11.25
N ILE A 11 -21.52 -7.48 10.26
CA ILE A 11 -21.48 -8.94 10.09
C ILE A 11 -21.49 -9.31 8.61
N LEU A 12 -20.41 -9.04 7.87
CA LEU A 12 -20.20 -9.71 6.58
C LEU A 12 -18.72 -10.05 6.45
N GLY A 13 -18.39 -11.31 6.72
CA GLY A 13 -17.26 -11.92 6.02
C GLY A 13 -17.48 -11.69 4.53
N PHE A 14 -16.46 -11.11 3.87
CA PHE A 14 -16.42 -10.72 2.47
C PHE A 14 -17.17 -11.70 1.56
N LYS A 15 -18.46 -11.49 1.33
CA LYS A 15 -19.16 -12.15 0.23
C LYS A 15 -18.84 -11.30 -1.01
N ASP A 16 -18.27 -11.94 -2.02
CA ASP A 16 -18.06 -11.39 -3.37
C ASP A 16 -16.90 -10.39 -3.59
N GLY A 17 -15.86 -10.39 -2.74
CA GLY A 17 -14.61 -9.67 -3.03
C GLY A 17 -14.64 -8.14 -2.91
N LYS A 18 -15.68 -7.57 -2.29
CA LYS A 18 -15.83 -6.13 -2.01
C LYS A 18 -15.47 -5.80 -0.56
N PHE A 19 -14.99 -4.58 -0.29
CA PHE A 19 -14.80 -4.12 1.10
C PHE A 19 -16.12 -3.72 1.77
N CYS A 20 -17.08 -3.18 1.01
CA CYS A 20 -18.43 -2.84 1.49
C CYS A 20 -19.49 -2.89 0.38
N ASP A 21 -20.75 -3.09 0.75
CA ASP A 21 -21.90 -3.16 -0.17
C ASP A 21 -22.66 -1.84 -0.34
N CYS A 22 -22.05 -0.71 -0.03
CA CYS A 22 -22.72 0.58 -0.22
C CYS A 22 -22.78 0.94 -1.71
N TYR A 23 -23.99 1.25 -2.20
CA TYR A 23 -24.26 1.68 -3.57
C TYR A 23 -24.48 3.20 -3.71
N VAL A 24 -24.25 3.95 -2.64
CA VAL A 24 -24.43 5.41 -2.62
C VAL A 24 -23.09 6.13 -2.79
N ASP A 25 -23.07 7.20 -3.58
CA ASP A 25 -21.87 8.02 -3.85
C ASP A 25 -21.27 8.62 -2.57
N ALA A 26 -22.08 8.77 -1.52
CA ALA A 26 -21.69 9.26 -0.20
C ALA A 26 -21.01 8.19 0.70
N CYS A 27 -20.74 6.97 0.23
CA CYS A 27 -20.18 5.91 1.06
C CYS A 27 -18.80 6.28 1.63
N ARG A 28 -18.65 6.17 2.96
CA ARG A 28 -17.40 6.42 3.70
C ARG A 28 -16.78 5.17 4.35
N CYS A 29 -17.32 3.97 4.08
CA CYS A 29 -16.74 2.72 4.62
C CYS A 29 -15.25 2.60 4.25
N GLY A 30 -14.40 2.28 5.22
CA GLY A 30 -12.96 2.15 5.01
C GLY A 30 -12.17 3.46 5.08
N GLU A 31 -12.83 4.63 5.10
CA GLU A 31 -12.19 5.95 5.24
C GLU A 31 -11.86 6.29 6.70
N ASN A 32 -11.31 5.31 7.42
CA ASN A 32 -11.05 5.41 8.86
C ASN A 32 -9.79 6.24 9.14
N PHE A 33 -8.87 6.28 8.18
CA PHE A 33 -7.64 7.06 8.22
C PHE A 33 -7.83 8.35 7.44
N LYS A 34 -7.75 9.50 8.11
CA LYS A 34 -7.99 10.83 7.51
C LYS A 34 -6.70 11.58 7.19
N GLU A 35 -5.62 10.85 6.98
CA GLU A 35 -4.30 11.39 6.64
C GLU A 35 -4.10 11.32 5.12
N TYR A 36 -3.78 12.49 4.55
CA TYR A 36 -3.58 12.69 3.13
C TYR A 36 -2.34 13.57 2.90
N GLU A 37 -1.18 12.96 2.70
CA GLU A 37 0.04 13.69 2.36
C GLU A 37 0.04 14.20 0.91
N TRP A 38 -0.76 13.57 0.04
CA TRP A 38 -1.00 14.02 -1.33
C TRP A 38 -2.43 13.75 -1.77
N VAL A 39 -2.87 14.49 -2.79
CA VAL A 39 -4.18 14.37 -3.44
C VAL A 39 -4.00 14.43 -4.97
N TRP A 40 -5.09 14.45 -5.74
CA TRP A 40 -4.99 14.59 -7.19
C TRP A 40 -4.65 16.03 -7.61
N ASP A 41 -3.78 16.14 -8.63
CA ASP A 41 -3.31 17.40 -9.17
C ASP A 41 -4.37 18.01 -10.11
N THR A 42 -4.85 19.20 -9.77
CA THR A 42 -5.81 19.96 -10.60
C THR A 42 -5.24 20.31 -11.97
N ASN A 43 -3.92 20.51 -12.08
CA ASN A 43 -3.26 20.84 -13.35
C ASN A 43 -3.16 19.64 -14.29
N SER A 44 -3.28 18.43 -13.75
CA SER A 44 -3.26 17.18 -14.51
C SER A 44 -4.66 16.74 -14.99
N SER A 45 -5.70 17.47 -14.59
CA SER A 45 -7.09 17.19 -14.96
C SER A 45 -7.55 18.09 -16.11
N ASN A 46 -8.17 17.50 -17.14
CA ASN A 46 -8.99 18.24 -18.09
C ASN A 46 -10.45 18.22 -17.57
N PRO A 47 -11.07 19.38 -17.26
CA PRO A 47 -12.44 19.46 -16.73
C PRO A 47 -13.53 18.82 -17.60
N GLU A 48 -13.28 18.66 -18.91
CA GLU A 48 -14.23 17.97 -19.80
C GLU A 48 -14.25 16.46 -19.58
N THR A 49 -13.11 15.89 -19.18
CA THR A 49 -12.94 14.44 -19.00
C THR A 49 -12.84 14.02 -17.54
N ILE A 50 -12.41 14.90 -16.62
CA ILE A 50 -12.21 14.58 -15.22
C ILE A 50 -12.65 15.76 -14.35
N VAL A 51 -13.59 15.52 -13.44
CA VAL A 51 -14.02 16.50 -12.44
C VAL A 51 -13.55 16.07 -11.07
N LEU A 52 -12.92 16.98 -10.32
CA LEU A 52 -12.43 16.73 -8.97
C LEU A 52 -13.43 17.19 -7.91
N SER A 53 -13.56 16.38 -6.85
CA SER A 53 -14.38 16.69 -5.68
C SER A 53 -13.72 16.17 -4.40
N CYS A 54 -14.39 16.33 -3.25
CA CYS A 54 -13.87 15.88 -1.94
C CYS A 54 -12.46 16.39 -1.63
N GLN A 55 -12.20 17.70 -1.80
CA GLN A 55 -10.86 18.31 -1.64
C GLN A 55 -9.81 17.66 -2.55
N ASN A 56 -10.14 17.50 -3.83
CA ASN A 56 -9.30 16.89 -4.87
C ASN A 56 -8.91 15.43 -4.62
N ARG A 57 -9.67 14.68 -3.82
CA ARG A 57 -9.43 13.25 -3.58
C ARG A 57 -10.29 12.34 -4.42
N GLU A 58 -11.43 12.82 -4.88
CA GLU A 58 -12.35 12.07 -5.71
C GLU A 58 -12.31 12.58 -7.14
N THR A 59 -12.32 11.65 -8.08
CA THR A 59 -12.31 11.91 -9.52
C THR A 59 -13.54 11.31 -10.14
N LEU A 60 -14.32 12.12 -10.84
CA LEU A 60 -15.38 11.68 -11.73
C LEU A 60 -14.85 11.70 -13.16
N PHE A 61 -14.59 10.52 -13.71
CA PHE A 61 -14.18 10.35 -15.11
C PHE A 61 -15.37 10.44 -16.05
N HIS A 62 -15.17 11.15 -17.15
CA HIS A 62 -16.07 11.33 -18.29
C HIS A 62 -17.50 11.66 -17.83
N PRO A 63 -17.74 12.84 -17.20
CA PRO A 63 -19.01 13.21 -16.58
C PRO A 63 -20.17 13.44 -17.56
N ARG A 64 -19.88 13.56 -18.87
CA ARG A 64 -20.88 13.73 -19.92
C ARG A 64 -20.91 12.54 -20.86
N THR A 65 -19.79 12.32 -21.55
CA THR A 65 -19.63 11.24 -22.53
C THR A 65 -18.16 10.85 -22.56
N SER A 66 -17.89 9.56 -22.73
CA SER A 66 -16.52 9.06 -22.90
C SER A 66 -16.19 8.99 -24.39
N TYR A 67 -15.06 9.56 -24.78
CA TYR A 67 -14.49 9.50 -26.14
C TYR A 67 -13.09 8.88 -26.15
N GLY A 68 -12.73 8.15 -25.09
CA GLY A 68 -11.41 7.55 -24.97
C GLY A 68 -11.06 7.27 -23.51
N THR A 69 -9.76 7.25 -23.19
CA THR A 69 -9.26 7.04 -21.83
C THR A 69 -8.64 8.32 -21.29
N ALA A 70 -9.00 8.70 -20.07
CA ALA A 70 -8.37 9.82 -19.36
C ALA A 70 -7.65 9.30 -18.12
N ALA A 71 -6.52 9.91 -17.78
CA ALA A 71 -5.77 9.65 -16.56
C ALA A 71 -5.64 10.91 -15.72
N ILE A 72 -5.39 10.71 -14.43
CA ILE A 72 -5.02 11.77 -13.50
C ILE A 72 -3.82 11.34 -12.68
N ARG A 73 -3.05 12.34 -12.23
CA ARG A 73 -1.81 12.21 -11.48
C ARG A 73 -1.93 12.90 -10.12
N GLY A 74 -1.17 12.45 -9.13
CA GLY A 74 -1.02 13.13 -7.84
C GLY A 74 -0.23 14.44 -7.92
N THR A 75 -0.34 15.26 -6.88
CA THR A 75 0.26 16.61 -6.77
C THR A 75 1.78 16.62 -6.69
N SER A 76 2.40 15.60 -6.10
CA SER A 76 3.82 15.62 -5.73
C SER A 76 4.51 14.36 -6.21
N PRO A 77 5.74 14.45 -6.77
CA PRO A 77 6.55 13.28 -7.07
C PRO A 77 7.04 12.62 -5.78
N PHE A 78 7.19 11.31 -5.84
CA PHE A 78 7.76 10.49 -4.78
C PHE A 78 9.27 10.64 -4.72
N GLN A 79 9.79 10.87 -3.52
CA GLN A 79 11.20 10.99 -3.21
C GLN A 79 11.85 9.61 -2.95
N LYS A 80 13.15 9.51 -3.24
CA LYS A 80 13.97 8.33 -2.91
C LYS A 80 14.06 8.11 -1.40
N GLY A 81 14.36 6.86 -1.00
CA GLY A 81 14.57 6.50 0.41
C GLY A 81 13.30 6.54 1.27
N HIS A 82 12.13 6.48 0.64
CA HIS A 82 10.83 6.45 1.32
C HIS A 82 9.99 5.30 0.79
N VAL A 83 9.04 4.85 1.60
CA VAL A 83 7.96 3.96 1.19
C VAL A 83 6.65 4.73 1.22
N TYR A 84 5.91 4.66 0.13
CA TYR A 84 4.63 5.35 -0.05
C TYR A 84 3.51 4.32 0.00
N TYR A 85 2.42 4.68 0.68
CA TYR A 85 1.19 3.88 0.68
C TYR A 85 -0.03 4.78 0.47
N TRP A 86 -0.92 4.38 -0.43
CA TRP A 86 -2.21 5.03 -0.62
C TRP A 86 -3.30 4.04 -0.98
N GLU A 87 -4.54 4.41 -0.70
CA GLU A 87 -5.73 3.59 -0.97
C GLU A 87 -6.68 4.33 -1.90
N ILE A 88 -7.09 3.67 -2.98
CA ILE A 88 -8.13 4.12 -3.92
C ILE A 88 -9.37 3.25 -3.75
N LYS A 89 -10.49 3.87 -3.40
CA LYS A 89 -11.79 3.24 -3.29
C LYS A 89 -12.58 3.39 -4.58
N MET A 90 -13.14 2.28 -5.05
CA MET A 90 -14.02 2.24 -6.21
C MET A 90 -15.44 2.62 -5.79
N LEU A 91 -15.97 3.74 -6.27
CA LEU A 91 -17.29 4.23 -5.87
C LEU A 91 -18.39 3.80 -6.85
N THR A 92 -18.04 3.59 -8.11
CA THR A 92 -18.97 3.15 -9.17
C THR A 92 -18.75 1.67 -9.52
N PHE A 93 -19.80 1.01 -10.00
CA PHE A 93 -19.69 -0.32 -10.60
C PHE A 93 -18.83 -0.28 -11.86
N LEU A 94 -17.76 -1.06 -11.89
CA LEU A 94 -16.74 -1.02 -12.94
C LEU A 94 -17.16 -1.90 -14.14
N ARG A 95 -17.09 -1.34 -15.35
CA ARG A 95 -17.38 -1.99 -16.64
C ARG A 95 -16.53 -1.35 -17.75
N GLY A 96 -16.60 -1.94 -18.94
CA GLY A 96 -15.97 -1.40 -20.13
C GLY A 96 -14.54 -1.87 -20.30
N THR A 97 -13.72 -1.06 -20.98
CA THR A 97 -12.38 -1.45 -21.39
C THR A 97 -11.45 -1.59 -20.20
N ASP A 98 -11.17 -0.49 -19.48
CA ASP A 98 -10.30 -0.59 -18.30
C ASP A 98 -10.42 0.56 -17.30
N ILE A 99 -10.04 0.23 -16.07
CA ILE A 99 -9.73 1.14 -14.98
C ILE A 99 -8.46 0.63 -14.34
N VAL A 100 -7.42 1.46 -14.34
CA VAL A 100 -6.07 1.07 -13.93
C VAL A 100 -5.59 2.03 -12.85
N VAL A 101 -5.13 1.48 -11.73
CA VAL A 101 -4.49 2.21 -10.62
C VAL A 101 -2.99 1.92 -10.66
N GLY A 102 -2.15 2.92 -10.46
CA GLY A 102 -0.71 2.69 -10.57
C GLY A 102 0.14 3.92 -10.33
N VAL A 103 1.28 3.95 -11.00
CA VAL A 103 2.23 5.05 -10.97
C VAL A 103 2.73 5.38 -12.37
N GLY A 104 3.22 6.59 -12.56
CA GLY A 104 3.91 6.97 -13.78
C GLY A 104 4.87 8.13 -13.58
N THR A 105 5.72 8.34 -14.58
CA THR A 105 6.69 9.44 -14.63
C THR A 105 5.99 10.75 -15.02
N GLU A 106 6.73 11.85 -15.05
CA GLU A 106 6.29 13.11 -15.64
C GLU A 106 5.99 13.02 -17.15
N HIS A 107 6.44 11.96 -17.84
CA HIS A 107 6.23 11.73 -19.27
C HIS A 107 5.06 10.78 -19.57
N ALA A 108 4.41 10.24 -18.54
CA ALA A 108 3.28 9.34 -18.71
C ALA A 108 2.14 10.01 -19.51
N THR A 109 1.55 9.26 -20.44
CA THR A 109 0.45 9.75 -21.26
C THR A 109 -0.80 9.97 -20.41
N MET A 110 -1.35 11.20 -20.42
CA MET A 110 -2.48 11.59 -19.57
C MET A 110 -3.86 11.39 -20.22
N SER A 111 -3.94 11.22 -21.54
CA SER A 111 -5.20 10.95 -22.24
C SER A 111 -4.98 10.23 -23.57
N SER A 112 -6.00 9.56 -24.07
CA SER A 112 -6.04 8.89 -25.37
C SER A 112 -7.44 8.98 -25.95
N ASP A 113 -7.56 9.16 -27.26
CA ASP A 113 -8.80 9.09 -28.03
C ASP A 113 -9.30 7.65 -28.24
N LYS A 114 -8.53 6.66 -27.79
CA LYS A 114 -8.88 5.24 -27.82
C LYS A 114 -9.27 4.75 -26.43
N TYR A 115 -10.27 3.87 -26.39
CA TYR A 115 -10.56 3.08 -25.19
C TYR A 115 -9.44 2.06 -24.98
N CYS A 116 -8.57 2.30 -24.01
CA CYS A 116 -7.38 1.49 -23.75
C CYS A 116 -6.96 1.51 -22.27
N SER A 117 -6.16 0.52 -21.88
CA SER A 117 -5.42 0.46 -20.61
C SER A 117 -4.26 1.46 -20.64
N LEU A 118 -4.57 2.75 -20.43
CA LEU A 118 -3.63 3.86 -20.67
C LEU A 118 -2.41 3.80 -19.76
N ILE A 119 -2.61 3.62 -18.45
CA ILE A 119 -1.51 3.39 -17.50
C ILE A 119 -0.93 2.00 -17.75
N GLY A 120 0.36 1.95 -18.04
CA GLY A 120 1.08 0.75 -18.45
C GLY A 120 1.19 0.55 -19.96
N SER A 121 0.55 1.40 -20.78
CA SER A 121 0.67 1.31 -22.25
C SER A 121 2.04 1.73 -22.79
N THR A 122 2.80 2.52 -22.02
CA THR A 122 4.16 2.95 -22.36
C THR A 122 5.14 2.56 -21.24
N ALA A 123 6.45 2.75 -21.50
CA ALA A 123 7.50 2.55 -20.50
C ALA A 123 7.44 3.55 -19.32
N ASP A 124 6.64 4.61 -19.44
CA ASP A 124 6.55 5.70 -18.45
C ASP A 124 5.51 5.44 -17.36
N SER A 125 4.85 4.28 -17.35
CA SER A 125 3.83 3.97 -16.33
C SER A 125 3.69 2.48 -16.05
N TRP A 126 3.17 2.18 -14.86
CA TRP A 126 2.94 0.84 -14.32
C TRP A 126 1.57 0.81 -13.67
N GLY A 127 0.76 -0.21 -13.95
CA GLY A 127 -0.63 -0.23 -13.48
C GLY A 127 -1.17 -1.59 -13.12
N TYR A 128 -2.20 -1.60 -12.28
CA TYR A 128 -3.02 -2.74 -11.93
C TYR A 128 -4.49 -2.45 -12.24
N SER A 129 -5.10 -3.35 -13.01
CA SER A 129 -6.43 -3.20 -13.57
C SER A 129 -7.51 -3.91 -12.76
N PHE A 130 -8.74 -3.41 -12.84
CA PHE A 130 -9.92 -4.06 -12.28
C PHE A 130 -10.16 -5.48 -12.81
N GLN A 131 -9.53 -5.82 -13.93
CA GLN A 131 -9.55 -7.15 -14.54
C GLN A 131 -8.57 -8.14 -13.90
N GLY A 132 -7.80 -7.75 -12.88
CA GLY A 132 -6.82 -8.64 -12.24
C GLY A 132 -5.45 -8.70 -12.92
N LYS A 133 -5.20 -7.81 -13.88
CA LYS A 133 -3.98 -7.77 -14.70
C LYS A 133 -3.08 -6.61 -14.32
N CYS A 134 -1.78 -6.75 -14.53
CA CYS A 134 -0.84 -5.64 -14.46
C CYS A 134 -0.31 -5.27 -15.85
N TYR A 135 -0.05 -3.98 -16.06
CA TYR A 135 0.41 -3.43 -17.35
C TYR A 135 1.67 -2.61 -17.18
N HIS A 136 2.61 -2.78 -18.10
CA HIS A 136 3.79 -1.93 -18.26
C HIS A 136 4.38 -2.10 -19.66
N ASN A 137 4.83 -1.01 -20.28
CA ASN A 137 5.47 -1.03 -21.60
C ASN A 137 4.64 -1.75 -22.69
N GLY A 138 3.31 -1.63 -22.61
CA GLY A 138 2.39 -2.28 -23.54
C GLY A 138 2.21 -3.78 -23.31
N GLU A 139 2.90 -4.36 -22.33
CA GLU A 139 2.74 -5.76 -21.94
C GLU A 139 1.68 -5.92 -20.85
N GLU A 140 0.96 -7.03 -20.92
CA GLU A 140 -0.06 -7.44 -19.96
C GLU A 140 0.35 -8.74 -19.28
N ARG A 141 0.16 -8.85 -17.96
CA ARG A 141 0.36 -10.09 -17.22
C ARG A 141 -0.76 -10.31 -16.20
N ASN A 142 -1.18 -11.57 -16.01
CA ASN A 142 -2.02 -11.95 -14.89
C ASN A 142 -1.27 -11.70 -13.58
N TYR A 143 -1.93 -11.09 -12.61
CA TYR A 143 -1.26 -10.67 -11.37
C TYR A 143 -2.12 -10.92 -10.12
N GLY A 144 -3.36 -10.43 -10.10
CA GLY A 144 -4.21 -10.49 -8.91
C GLY A 144 -5.66 -10.78 -9.25
N SER A 145 -6.52 -10.69 -8.24
CA SER A 145 -7.96 -10.86 -8.42
C SER A 145 -8.59 -9.65 -9.11
N ASN A 146 -9.79 -9.82 -9.67
CA ASN A 146 -10.60 -8.71 -10.14
C ASN A 146 -11.12 -7.88 -8.95
N PHE A 147 -11.45 -6.62 -9.19
CA PHE A 147 -12.08 -5.74 -8.20
C PHE A 147 -13.23 -4.95 -8.82
N THR A 148 -14.13 -4.43 -7.98
CA THR A 148 -15.38 -3.79 -8.41
C THR A 148 -15.78 -2.65 -7.46
N GLN A 149 -17.00 -2.13 -7.60
CA GLN A 149 -17.57 -1.15 -6.67
C GLN A 149 -17.45 -1.62 -5.23
N GLY A 150 -17.05 -0.70 -4.36
CA GLY A 150 -16.87 -1.00 -2.94
C GLY A 150 -15.55 -1.70 -2.63
N SER A 151 -14.75 -2.10 -3.62
CA SER A 151 -13.37 -2.56 -3.38
C SER A 151 -12.44 -1.38 -3.06
N ILE A 152 -11.41 -1.67 -2.26
CA ILE A 152 -10.31 -0.76 -1.96
C ILE A 152 -9.03 -1.33 -2.57
N VAL A 153 -8.40 -0.58 -3.45
CA VAL A 153 -7.10 -0.91 -4.03
C VAL A 153 -6.03 -0.09 -3.30
N GLY A 154 -5.19 -0.78 -2.52
CA GLY A 154 -4.00 -0.18 -1.91
C GLY A 154 -2.81 -0.29 -2.85
N VAL A 155 -1.92 0.70 -2.81
CA VAL A 155 -0.66 0.69 -3.56
C VAL A 155 0.47 1.01 -2.61
N LYS A 156 1.51 0.17 -2.63
CA LYS A 156 2.75 0.37 -1.91
C LYS A 156 3.88 0.52 -2.91
N LEU A 157 4.55 1.68 -2.88
CA LEU A 157 5.76 1.94 -3.66
C LEU A 157 6.93 2.10 -2.71
N ASP A 158 7.88 1.18 -2.75
CA ASP A 158 9.14 1.26 -2.03
C ASP A 158 10.20 1.91 -2.94
N MET A 159 10.52 3.18 -2.70
CA MET A 159 11.53 3.92 -3.47
C MET A 159 12.97 3.64 -2.99
N TRP A 160 13.17 2.72 -2.05
CA TRP A 160 14.46 2.20 -1.64
C TRP A 160 14.77 0.89 -2.36
N SER A 161 13.92 -0.13 -2.22
CA SER A 161 14.08 -1.42 -2.93
C SER A 161 13.70 -1.34 -4.41
N GLY A 162 12.79 -0.42 -4.77
CA GLY A 162 12.23 -0.28 -6.10
C GLY A 162 11.04 -1.20 -6.37
N ASP A 163 10.40 -1.74 -5.34
CA ASP A 163 9.25 -2.63 -5.48
C ASP A 163 7.93 -1.84 -5.54
N LEU A 164 7.06 -2.21 -6.48
CA LEU A 164 5.66 -1.77 -6.55
C LEU A 164 4.75 -2.97 -6.26
N GLU A 165 3.94 -2.85 -5.22
CA GLU A 165 3.05 -3.90 -4.71
C GLU A 165 1.63 -3.33 -4.57
N PHE A 166 0.63 -4.13 -4.97
CA PHE A 166 -0.77 -3.75 -4.82
C PHE A 166 -1.45 -4.60 -3.74
N TYR A 167 -2.53 -4.03 -3.19
CA TYR A 167 -3.35 -4.63 -2.17
C TYR A 167 -4.80 -4.59 -2.64
N LEU A 168 -5.55 -5.65 -2.40
CA LEU A 168 -7.00 -5.66 -2.61
C LEU A 168 -7.69 -5.85 -1.27
N ASN A 169 -8.52 -4.88 -0.91
CA ASN A 169 -9.20 -4.79 0.38
C ASN A 169 -8.21 -4.99 1.54
N ARG A 170 -7.06 -4.31 1.44
CA ARG A 170 -5.93 -4.34 2.39
C ARG A 170 -5.21 -5.68 2.53
N LYS A 171 -5.50 -6.66 1.67
CA LYS A 171 -4.73 -7.90 1.57
C LYS A 171 -3.65 -7.74 0.49
N PRO A 172 -2.36 -8.00 0.78
CA PRO A 172 -1.30 -7.88 -0.22
C PRO A 172 -1.49 -8.89 -1.34
N LEU A 173 -1.21 -8.47 -2.58
CA LEU A 173 -1.22 -9.32 -3.77
C LEU A 173 0.20 -9.74 -4.21
N GLY A 174 1.23 -9.29 -3.49
CA GLY A 174 2.64 -9.53 -3.80
C GLY A 174 3.24 -8.49 -4.74
N VAL A 175 4.56 -8.51 -4.95
CA VAL A 175 5.24 -7.51 -5.79
C VAL A 175 4.88 -7.67 -7.27
N ALA A 176 4.35 -6.61 -7.89
CA ALA A 176 3.97 -6.58 -9.30
C ALA A 176 5.13 -6.18 -10.21
N PHE A 177 5.90 -5.18 -9.78
CA PHE A 177 7.01 -4.61 -10.54
C PHE A 177 8.20 -4.30 -9.63
N LYS A 178 9.39 -4.35 -10.21
CA LYS A 178 10.67 -4.12 -9.53
C LYS A 178 11.48 -3.06 -10.27
N HIS A 179 12.52 -2.55 -9.60
CA HIS A 179 13.47 -1.57 -10.15
C HIS A 179 12.88 -0.19 -10.44
N LEU A 180 11.82 0.21 -9.72
CA LEU A 180 11.24 1.55 -9.86
C LEU A 180 12.08 2.66 -9.18
N ASN A 181 13.03 2.30 -8.31
CA ASN A 181 13.93 3.23 -7.62
C ASN A 181 14.96 3.92 -8.56
N GLN A 182 15.07 3.47 -9.82
CA GLN A 182 15.86 4.14 -10.84
C GLN A 182 15.24 5.48 -11.28
N TYR A 183 13.91 5.61 -11.20
CA TYR A 183 13.18 6.82 -11.56
C TYR A 183 13.22 7.83 -10.40
N SER A 184 13.34 9.12 -10.72
CA SER A 184 13.39 10.20 -9.72
C SER A 184 12.03 10.79 -9.40
N ASN A 185 11.09 10.75 -10.36
CA ASN A 185 9.83 11.47 -10.31
C ASN A 185 8.68 10.52 -10.67
N LEU A 186 8.31 9.65 -9.73
CA LEU A 186 7.11 8.83 -9.87
C LEU A 186 5.95 9.49 -9.17
N TYR A 187 4.76 9.39 -9.75
CA TYR A 187 3.54 9.96 -9.21
C TYR A 187 2.47 8.88 -9.11
N PRO A 188 1.55 8.97 -8.13
CA PRO A 188 0.39 8.10 -8.11
C PRO A 188 -0.53 8.47 -9.26
N MET A 189 -1.10 7.48 -9.92
CA MET A 189 -1.95 7.67 -11.09
C MET A 189 -3.16 6.75 -11.08
N VAL A 190 -4.24 7.21 -11.71
CA VAL A 190 -5.40 6.37 -12.04
C VAL A 190 -5.97 6.80 -13.39
N CYS A 191 -6.39 5.84 -14.21
CA CYS A 191 -7.04 6.11 -15.49
C CYS A 191 -8.33 5.32 -15.65
N SER A 192 -9.26 5.86 -16.44
CA SER A 192 -10.51 5.22 -16.78
C SER A 192 -10.99 5.62 -18.17
N SER A 193 -11.53 4.64 -18.89
CA SER A 193 -12.24 4.86 -20.14
C SER A 193 -13.76 4.89 -19.95
N MET A 194 -14.24 4.67 -18.73
CA MET A 194 -15.66 4.50 -18.41
C MET A 194 -16.33 5.84 -18.10
N ALA A 195 -17.49 6.08 -18.73
CA ALA A 195 -18.36 7.22 -18.42
C ALA A 195 -18.91 7.17 -17.00
N ASN A 196 -18.97 8.33 -16.34
CA ASN A 196 -19.47 8.48 -14.96
C ASN A 196 -18.79 7.53 -13.96
N CYS A 197 -17.50 7.26 -14.14
CA CYS A 197 -16.74 6.42 -13.23
C CYS A 197 -16.14 7.27 -12.11
N SER A 198 -16.55 7.01 -10.87
CA SER A 198 -16.02 7.68 -9.70
C SER A 198 -15.09 6.77 -8.89
N VAL A 199 -13.92 7.31 -8.54
CA VAL A 199 -12.95 6.70 -7.63
C VAL A 199 -12.44 7.75 -6.65
N ARG A 200 -12.06 7.34 -5.44
CA ARG A 200 -11.64 8.26 -4.38
C ARG A 200 -10.38 7.77 -3.68
N MET A 201 -9.40 8.66 -3.53
CA MET A 201 -8.27 8.46 -2.64
C MET A 201 -8.73 8.60 -1.20
N ILE A 202 -8.67 7.51 -0.44
CA ILE A 202 -9.18 7.45 0.94
C ILE A 202 -8.08 7.48 1.99
N HIS A 203 -6.82 7.31 1.58
CA HIS A 203 -5.63 7.43 2.42
C HIS A 203 -4.40 7.70 1.55
N SER A 204 -3.45 8.51 2.02
CA SER A 204 -2.14 8.69 1.39
C SER A 204 -1.08 9.12 2.40
N THR A 205 0.02 8.39 2.48
CA THR A 205 1.06 8.64 3.48
C THR A 205 2.39 8.00 3.08
N SER A 206 3.48 8.59 3.55
CA SER A 206 4.84 8.13 3.33
C SER A 206 5.54 7.81 4.64
N HIS A 207 6.55 6.96 4.53
CA HIS A 207 7.46 6.67 5.63
C HIS A 207 8.90 6.72 5.14
N PRO A 208 9.81 7.46 5.81
CA PRO A 208 11.23 7.37 5.50
C PRO A 208 11.71 5.96 5.80
N VAL A 209 12.60 5.43 4.96
CA VAL A 209 13.18 4.12 5.19
C VAL A 209 14.21 4.24 6.32
N ASP A 210 13.87 3.67 7.47
CA ASP A 210 14.71 3.65 8.65
C ASP A 210 14.93 2.21 9.18
N LEU A 211 15.79 2.08 10.19
CA LEU A 211 16.08 0.78 10.80
C LEU A 211 14.83 0.14 11.40
N MET A 212 13.91 0.95 11.95
CA MET A 212 12.69 0.45 12.56
C MET A 212 11.78 -0.19 11.51
N TYR A 213 11.55 0.47 10.37
CA TYR A 213 10.83 -0.07 9.22
C TYR A 213 11.46 -1.38 8.73
N HIS A 214 12.78 -1.40 8.56
CA HIS A 214 13.51 -2.57 8.08
C HIS A 214 13.52 -3.74 9.06
N CYS A 215 13.57 -3.48 10.37
CA CYS A 215 13.58 -4.55 11.38
C CYS A 215 12.18 -5.08 11.66
N LEU A 216 11.14 -4.25 11.56
CA LEU A 216 9.79 -4.66 11.93
C LEU A 216 9.21 -5.73 11.00
N SER A 217 9.43 -5.64 9.69
CA SER A 217 8.90 -6.67 8.77
C SER A 217 9.51 -8.05 9.02
N PRO A 218 10.85 -8.22 9.08
CA PRO A 218 11.47 -9.52 9.40
C PRO A 218 11.11 -10.04 10.80
N LEU A 219 11.07 -9.17 11.82
CA LEU A 219 10.71 -9.56 13.18
C LEU A 219 9.25 -10.04 13.25
N ARG A 220 8.33 -9.33 12.57
CA ARG A 220 6.94 -9.76 12.42
C ARG A 220 6.87 -11.16 11.82
N ASP A 221 7.55 -11.39 10.70
CA ASP A 221 7.47 -12.66 9.98
C ASP A 221 8.07 -13.83 10.79
N GLN A 222 9.21 -13.58 11.42
CA GLN A 222 9.90 -14.58 12.23
C GLN A 222 9.09 -15.01 13.46
N TYR A 223 8.42 -14.06 14.11
CA TYR A 223 7.73 -14.30 15.39
C TYR A 223 6.21 -14.30 15.28
N GLN A 224 5.65 -14.18 14.07
CA GLN A 224 4.21 -14.01 13.80
C GLN A 224 3.55 -12.96 14.71
N LEU A 225 4.24 -11.84 14.93
CA LEU A 225 3.75 -10.79 15.84
C LEU A 225 2.56 -10.08 15.22
N THR A 226 1.48 -9.96 16.00
CA THR A 226 0.34 -9.16 15.58
C THR A 226 0.57 -7.68 15.85
N ARG A 227 -0.12 -6.82 15.10
CA ARG A 227 -0.15 -5.37 15.33
C ARG A 227 -0.51 -5.04 16.78
N ASP A 228 -1.46 -5.76 17.35
CA ASP A 228 -1.91 -5.55 18.73
C ASP A 228 -0.81 -5.83 19.75
N GLN A 229 -0.04 -6.90 19.56
CA GLN A 229 1.12 -7.19 20.40
C GLN A 229 2.19 -6.09 20.30
N LEU A 230 2.45 -5.60 19.08
CA LEU A 230 3.42 -4.51 18.86
C LEU A 230 2.92 -3.16 19.38
N SER A 231 1.60 -2.92 19.35
CA SER A 231 0.96 -1.69 19.86
C SER A 231 1.09 -1.53 21.37
N GLY A 232 1.34 -2.64 22.08
CA GLY A 232 1.66 -2.66 23.50
C GLY A 232 3.02 -2.02 23.82
N ILE A 233 3.91 -1.88 22.83
CA ILE A 233 5.22 -1.23 22.97
C ILE A 233 5.05 0.27 22.69
N PRO A 234 5.19 1.16 23.70
CA PRO A 234 4.89 2.59 23.54
C PRO A 234 5.68 3.26 22.41
N ALA A 235 6.95 2.87 22.21
CA ALA A 235 7.81 3.40 21.16
C ALA A 235 7.31 3.05 19.74
N LEU A 236 6.66 1.89 19.57
CA LEU A 236 6.13 1.46 18.28
C LEU A 236 4.71 1.97 18.03
N LYS A 237 3.98 2.33 19.08
CA LYS A 237 2.57 2.73 18.96
C LYS A 237 2.35 3.88 17.97
N GLN A 238 3.26 4.86 17.91
CA GLN A 238 3.14 5.96 16.96
C GLN A 238 3.48 5.53 15.53
N PHE A 239 4.55 4.75 15.36
CA PHE A 239 4.92 4.18 14.07
C PHE A 239 3.78 3.35 13.48
N LEU A 240 3.18 2.45 14.28
CA LEU A 240 2.09 1.57 13.85
C LEU A 240 0.79 2.29 13.49
N LYS A 241 0.60 3.55 13.92
CA LYS A 241 -0.53 4.37 13.45
C LYS A 241 -0.33 4.81 12.01
N THR A 242 0.89 5.22 11.68
CA THR A 242 1.30 5.72 10.36
C THR A 242 2.01 4.64 9.55
N SER A 243 1.80 3.36 9.85
CA SER A 243 2.39 2.23 9.11
C SER A 243 1.48 1.01 9.17
N TRP A 244 0.19 1.20 9.48
CA TRP A 244 -0.73 0.11 9.77
C TRP A 244 -0.83 -0.91 8.62
N TRP A 245 -0.61 -0.47 7.38
CA TRP A 245 -0.57 -1.30 6.16
C TRP A 245 0.64 -2.23 6.07
N THR A 246 1.65 -2.06 6.92
CA THR A 246 2.74 -3.04 7.04
C THR A 246 2.30 -4.29 7.79
N PHE A 247 1.04 -4.42 8.20
CA PHE A 247 0.51 -5.59 8.90
C PHE A 247 -0.70 -6.14 8.13
N SER A 248 -0.68 -7.44 7.87
CA SER A 248 -1.77 -8.14 7.19
C SER A 248 -2.87 -8.61 8.16
N ASP A 249 -2.79 -8.25 9.44
CA ASP A 249 -3.71 -8.76 10.46
C ASP A 249 -5.12 -8.26 10.22
N GLU A 250 -6.07 -9.18 10.16
CA GLU A 250 -7.48 -8.90 9.88
C GLU A 250 -8.10 -7.86 10.84
N GLU A 251 -7.60 -7.72 12.07
CA GLU A 251 -8.05 -6.69 13.03
C GLU A 251 -7.59 -5.27 12.68
N ALA A 252 -6.43 -5.09 12.02
CA ALA A 252 -5.98 -3.79 11.53
C ALA A 252 -6.85 -3.29 10.35
N LEU A 253 -7.46 -4.23 9.63
CA LEU A 253 -8.31 -3.95 8.48
C LEU A 253 -9.67 -3.37 8.89
N TYR A 254 -10.10 -3.56 10.15
CA TYR A 254 -11.44 -3.25 10.66
C TYR A 254 -11.45 -2.70 12.11
N PRO A 255 -11.12 -1.42 12.34
CA PRO A 255 -11.07 -0.85 13.69
C PRO A 255 -12.44 -0.73 14.41
N ASP A 256 -13.57 -0.87 13.71
CA ASP A 256 -14.92 -0.72 14.28
C ASP A 256 -15.59 -2.04 14.70
N GLY A 257 -14.86 -3.16 14.70
CA GLY A 257 -15.36 -4.44 15.24
C GLY A 257 -15.42 -4.42 16.77
N ASN A 258 -16.59 -4.21 17.35
CA ASN A 258 -16.77 -4.22 18.80
C ASN A 258 -16.50 -5.63 19.39
N GLY A 259 -15.37 -5.78 20.07
CA GLY A 259 -15.20 -6.64 21.26
C GLY A 259 -15.17 -8.16 21.05
N SER A 260 -13.98 -8.75 21.10
CA SER A 260 -13.79 -10.14 21.53
C SER A 260 -12.49 -10.31 22.33
N ARG A 261 -12.63 -10.30 23.67
CA ARG A 261 -11.67 -10.70 24.72
C ARG A 261 -10.21 -10.26 24.53
N LYS A 262 -9.82 -9.17 25.22
CA LYS A 262 -8.42 -8.94 25.63
C LYS A 262 -7.93 -10.16 26.40
N LYS A 263 -7.18 -11.05 25.75
CA LYS A 263 -6.37 -12.04 26.48
C LYS A 263 -5.20 -11.27 27.07
N GLN A 264 -5.20 -11.17 28.40
CA GLN A 264 -4.07 -10.65 29.15
C GLN A 264 -2.94 -11.68 29.07
N TYR A 265 -1.96 -11.44 28.20
CA TYR A 265 -0.81 -12.32 28.09
C TYR A 265 0.29 -11.84 29.02
N HIS A 266 0.77 -12.77 29.86
CA HIS A 266 1.92 -12.57 30.73
C HIS A 266 3.19 -12.79 29.92
N TRP A 267 4.09 -11.81 29.91
CA TRP A 267 5.38 -11.94 29.24
C TRP A 267 6.32 -12.76 30.11
N SER A 268 6.75 -13.93 29.63
CA SER A 268 7.95 -14.60 30.14
C SER A 268 9.03 -14.53 29.07
N LEU A 269 10.18 -13.94 29.43
CA LEU A 269 11.37 -14.02 28.61
C LEU A 269 11.74 -15.50 28.40
N PRO A 270 12.17 -15.93 27.20
CA PRO A 270 12.66 -17.27 27.00
C PRO A 270 13.80 -17.57 27.98
N SER A 271 13.71 -18.71 28.65
CA SER A 271 14.81 -19.22 29.49
C SER A 271 16.09 -19.24 28.67
N ARG A 272 17.19 -18.71 29.23
CA ARG A 272 18.52 -18.85 28.64
C ARG A 272 18.73 -20.31 28.23
N PRO A 273 19.19 -20.60 26.99
CA PRO A 273 19.59 -21.95 26.65
C PRO A 273 20.67 -22.38 27.64
N GLN A 274 20.47 -23.54 28.29
CA GLN A 274 21.48 -24.15 29.14
C GLN A 274 22.63 -24.59 28.25
N GLY A 275 23.58 -23.69 28.00
CA GLY A 275 24.88 -24.04 27.49
C GLY A 275 25.58 -24.90 28.53
N VAL A 276 25.85 -26.15 28.18
CA VAL A 276 26.71 -27.05 28.95
C VAL A 276 28.09 -26.40 29.06
N CYS A 277 28.39 -25.87 30.24
CA CYS A 277 29.68 -25.30 30.57
C CYS A 277 30.65 -26.45 30.81
N HIS A 278 31.43 -26.84 29.79
CA HIS A 278 32.57 -27.73 29.99
C HIS A 278 33.64 -26.98 30.79
N ARG A 279 33.73 -27.33 32.07
CA ARG A 279 34.71 -26.85 33.04
C ARG A 279 36.09 -27.41 32.65
N LEU A 280 36.94 -26.61 32.02
CA LEU A 280 38.37 -26.91 31.93
C LEU A 280 39.07 -26.36 33.18
N SER A 281 39.49 -27.27 34.06
CA SER A 281 40.38 -27.01 35.18
C SER A 281 41.84 -27.10 34.73
N ASN A 282 42.60 -26.01 34.85
CA ASN A 282 43.78 -25.94 35.72
C ASN A 282 44.67 -24.74 35.36
N GLU A 283 45.03 -24.02 36.42
CA GLU A 283 46.27 -23.28 36.65
C GLU A 283 47.45 -23.62 35.71
N ARG A 284 48.10 -22.61 35.12
CA ARG A 284 49.45 -22.11 35.50
C ARG A 284 50.15 -21.33 34.38
N THR A 285 50.78 -20.24 34.81
CA THR A 285 51.98 -19.57 34.27
C THR A 285 51.83 -18.56 33.13
N VAL A 286 52.13 -17.32 33.52
CA VAL A 286 52.52 -16.18 32.68
C VAL A 286 53.70 -16.53 31.78
N ARG A 287 53.56 -16.29 30.47
CA ARG A 287 54.67 -15.86 29.60
C ARG A 287 54.16 -14.84 28.60
N GLN A 288 54.76 -13.66 28.63
CA GLN A 288 54.73 -12.68 27.56
C GLN A 288 55.43 -13.30 26.35
N ASP A 289 54.79 -13.25 25.18
CA ASP A 289 55.53 -13.32 23.92
C ASP A 289 54.88 -12.36 22.91
N VAL A 290 55.70 -11.38 22.55
CA VAL A 290 55.53 -10.38 21.50
C VAL A 290 55.57 -11.08 20.15
N VAL A 291 54.59 -10.86 19.27
CA VAL A 291 54.74 -11.21 17.85
C VAL A 291 54.38 -10.03 16.95
N ARG A 292 55.36 -9.72 16.11
CA ARG A 292 55.48 -8.61 15.17
C ARG A 292 54.53 -8.75 13.98
N TRP A 293 54.10 -7.60 13.46
CA TRP A 293 53.60 -7.46 12.10
C TRP A 293 54.71 -7.81 11.10
N GLY A 294 54.44 -8.81 10.26
CA GLY A 294 55.30 -9.26 9.17
C GLY A 294 54.76 -8.81 7.82
N ASP A 295 55.42 -7.80 7.29
CA ASP A 295 55.30 -7.24 5.95
C ASP A 295 56.17 -8.05 4.97
N ARG A 296 55.60 -8.56 3.87
CA ARG A 296 56.11 -8.38 2.48
C ARG A 296 55.59 -9.38 1.44
N ARG A 297 55.18 -8.77 0.32
CA ARG A 297 55.43 -9.11 -1.09
C ARG A 297 56.25 -10.39 -1.37
N LEU A 298 55.71 -11.20 -2.28
CA LEU A 298 56.29 -11.46 -3.60
C LEU A 298 55.17 -11.38 -4.64
#